data_AF-A0A655GF45-F1
#
_entry.id   AF-A0A655GF45-F1
#
_cell.length_a   1.000
_cell.length_b   1.000
_cell.length_c   1.000
_cell.angle_alpha   90.00
_cell.angle_beta   90.00
_cell.angle_gamma   90.00
#
_symmetry.space_group_name_H-M   'P 1'
#
loop_
_entity.id
_entity.type
_entity.pdbx_description
1 polymer ?
#
loop_
_entity_poly.entity_id
_entity_poly.type
_entity_poly.pdbx_seq_one_letter_code
_entity_poly.pdbx_strand_id
1 'polypeptide(L)' 'MALSALELTGLQAAVAAAVSSGATGLQAAVLVAGSVDDPGIAAVRELAPTAAIIVTDRAGNPL' A
#
# COMPACT_ATOMS: atom_id res chain seq x y z
N MET A 1 6.83 -9.73 14.73
CA MET A 1 8.23 -10.11 14.44
C MET A 1 8.54 -9.62 13.04
N ALA A 2 9.65 -8.93 12.82
CA ALA A 2 10.07 -8.45 11.50
C ALA A 2 11.35 -9.18 11.09
N LEU A 3 11.48 -9.49 9.79
CA LEU A 3 12.74 -9.98 9.25
C LEU A 3 13.65 -8.78 8.98
N SER A 4 14.71 -8.60 9.76
CA SER A 4 15.61 -7.45 9.62
C SER A 4 16.34 -7.38 8.27
N ALA A 5 16.39 -8.48 7.53
CA ALA A 5 16.96 -8.52 6.18
C ALA A 5 15.94 -8.19 5.07
N LEU A 6 14.65 -8.12 5.40
CA LEU A 6 13.58 -7.91 4.45
C LEU A 6 12.64 -6.81 4.97
N GLU A 7 13.01 -5.57 4.71
CA GLU A 7 12.22 -4.39 5.04
C GLU A 7 11.12 -4.17 4.00
N LEU A 8 9.95 -4.78 4.23
CA LEU A 8 8.74 -4.57 3.47
C LEU A 8 7.70 -3.86 4.34
N THR A 9 7.07 -2.83 3.79
CA THR A 9 5.84 -2.28 4.40
C THR A 9 4.65 -3.18 4.11
N GLY A 10 3.60 -3.02 4.91
CA GLY A 10 2.32 -3.71 4.66
C GLY A 10 1.76 -3.39 3.27
N LEU A 11 1.94 -2.14 2.80
CA LEU A 11 1.50 -1.76 1.46
C LEU A 11 2.31 -2.45 0.36
N GLN A 12 3.64 -2.55 0.49
CA GLN A 12 4.47 -3.27 -0.49
C GLN A 12 4.08 -4.75 -0.58
N ALA A 13 3.83 -5.41 0.55
CA ALA A 13 3.38 -6.80 0.56
C ALA A 13 2.00 -6.97 -0.13
N ALA A 14 1.07 -6.04 0.10
CA ALA A 14 -0.24 -6.06 -0.54
C ALA A 14 -0.15 -5.88 -2.07
N VAL A 15 0.69 -4.95 -2.55
CA VAL A 15 0.92 -4.75 -3.99
C VAL A 15 1.55 -6.00 -4.61
N ALA A 16 2.54 -6.61 -3.97
CA ALA A 16 3.15 -7.86 -4.46
C ALA A 16 2.12 -8.99 -4.57
N ALA A 17 1.23 -9.12 -3.59
CA ALA A 17 0.15 -10.11 -3.64
C ALA A 17 -0.84 -9.84 -4.79
N ALA A 18 -1.19 -8.58 -5.04
CA ALA A 18 -2.05 -8.19 -6.16
C ALA A 18 -1.41 -8.52 -7.52
N VAL A 19 -0.12 -8.23 -7.70
CA VAL A 19 0.60 -8.59 -8.93
C VAL A 19 0.67 -10.10 -9.09
N SER A 20 0.96 -10.84 -8.03
CA SER A 20 1.01 -12.31 -8.05
C SER A 20 -0.35 -12.95 -8.40
N SER A 21 -1.47 -12.27 -8.13
CA SER A 21 -2.80 -12.75 -8.52
C SER A 21 -3.19 -12.41 -9.96
N GLY A 22 -2.32 -11.67 -10.67
CA GLY A 22 -2.56 -11.22 -12.04
C GLY A 22 -3.39 -9.93 -12.13
N ALA A 23 -3.55 -9.19 -11.03
CA ALA A 23 -4.20 -7.89 -11.09
C ALA A 23 -3.39 -6.92 -11.95
N THR A 24 -4.04 -6.30 -12.93
CA THR A 24 -3.42 -5.36 -13.88
C THR A 24 -3.56 -3.89 -13.47
N GLY A 25 -4.23 -3.63 -12.34
CA GLY A 25 -4.45 -2.30 -11.79
C GLY A 25 -5.24 -2.35 -10.48
N LEU A 26 -5.36 -1.19 -9.84
CA LEU A 26 -6.07 -0.99 -8.58
C LEU A 26 -6.94 0.27 -8.69
N GLN A 27 -8.14 0.23 -8.14
CA GLN A 27 -8.97 1.43 -8.01
C GLN A 27 -8.54 2.27 -6.81
N ALA A 28 -8.10 1.62 -5.72
CA ALA A 28 -7.65 2.29 -4.51
C ALA A 28 -6.71 1.41 -3.67
N ALA A 29 -5.93 2.06 -2.80
CA ALA A 29 -5.20 1.46 -1.71
C ALA A 29 -5.46 2.26 -0.42
N VAL A 30 -5.62 1.56 0.70
CA VAL A 30 -5.93 2.18 2.01
C VAL A 30 -4.88 1.81 3.04
N LEU A 31 -4.31 2.82 3.70
CA LEU A 31 -3.39 2.67 4.83
C LEU A 31 -4.09 3.08 6.11
N VAL A 32 -4.42 2.10 6.95
CA VAL A 32 -5.02 2.35 8.26
C VAL A 32 -3.93 2.48 9.31
N ALA A 33 -3.89 3.62 9.98
CA ALA A 33 -2.83 4.00 10.93
C ALA A 33 -1.42 3.86 10.36
N GLY A 34 -1.30 4.03 9.04
CA GLY A 34 -0.04 4.07 8.31
C GLY A 34 0.48 5.51 8.16
N SER A 35 1.52 5.66 7.33
CA SER A 35 2.09 6.97 7.01
C SER A 35 1.75 7.37 5.59
N VAL A 36 1.58 8.68 5.36
CA VAL A 36 1.54 9.28 4.01
C VAL A 36 2.89 9.14 3.27
N ASP A 37 3.95 8.86 4.01
CA ASP A 37 5.31 8.64 3.49
C ASP A 37 5.65 7.14 3.35
N ASP A 38 4.66 6.24 3.37
CA ASP A 38 4.92 4.80 3.21
C ASP A 38 5.58 4.52 1.84
N PRO A 39 6.77 3.89 1.79
CA PRO A 39 7.48 3.60 0.54
C PRO A 39 6.70 2.71 -0.44
N GLY A 40 5.69 1.97 0.03
CA GLY A 40 4.78 1.20 -0.82
C GLY A 40 3.89 2.05 -1.72
N ILE A 41 3.75 3.36 -1.46
CA ILE A 41 2.96 4.28 -2.30
C ILE A 41 3.51 4.34 -3.73
N ALA A 42 4.83 4.30 -3.90
CA ALA A 42 5.45 4.27 -5.20
C ALA A 42 5.04 3.00 -5.99
N ALA A 43 5.00 1.85 -5.33
CA ALA A 43 4.59 0.59 -5.95
C ALA A 43 3.10 0.60 -6.36
N VAL A 44 2.23 1.23 -5.57
CA VAL A 44 0.82 1.44 -5.96
C VAL A 44 0.73 2.31 -7.21
N ARG A 45 1.50 3.41 -7.28
CA ARG A 45 1.49 4.32 -8.43
C ARG A 45 2.07 3.69 -9.69
N GLU A 46 3.03 2.77 -9.55
CA GLU A 46 3.55 1.99 -10.67
C GLU A 46 2.50 1.04 -11.24
N LEU A 47 1.81 0.26 -10.39
CA LEU A 47 0.75 -0.66 -10.82
C LEU A 47 -0.51 0.08 -11.29
N ALA A 48 -0.86 1.19 -10.65
CA ALA A 48 -2.11 1.90 -10.85
C ALA A 48 -1.92 3.41 -10.65
N PRO A 49 -1.48 4.15 -11.68
CA PRO A 49 -1.14 5.57 -11.59
C PRO A 49 -2.27 6.45 -11.05
N THR A 50 -3.52 6.08 -11.37
CA THR A 50 -4.73 6.83 -11.01
C THR A 50 -5.42 6.33 -9.74
N ALA A 51 -4.90 5.30 -9.07
CA ALA A 51 -5.53 4.76 -7.87
C ALA A 51 -5.66 5.83 -6.77
N ALA A 52 -6.79 5.80 -6.07
CA ALA A 52 -6.93 6.59 -4.85
C ALA A 52 -6.02 6.00 -3.76
N ILE A 53 -5.22 6.84 -3.12
CA ILE A 53 -4.43 6.44 -1.95
C ILE A 53 -5.05 7.14 -0.77
N ILE A 54 -5.64 6.36 0.12
CA ILE A 54 -6.37 6.85 1.28
C ILE A 54 -5.57 6.48 2.51
N VAL A 55 -5.22 7.46 3.33
CA VAL A 55 -4.57 7.23 4.61
C VAL A 55 -5.55 7.62 5.71
N THR A 56 -5.72 6.77 6.70
CA THR A 56 -6.62 7.02 7.83
C THR A 56 -5.91 6.82 9.16
N ASP A 57 -6.46 7.39 10.23
CA ASP A 57 -6.13 6.99 11.60
C ASP A 57 -6.72 5.59 11.93
N ARG A 58 -6.58 5.14 13.19
CA ARG A 58 -7.14 3.86 13.66
C ARG A 58 -8.68 3.85 13.75
N ALA A 59 -9.31 5.02 13.81
CA ALA A 59 -10.76 5.16 13.86
C ALA A 59 -11.38 5.26 12.45
N GLY A 60 -10.55 5.33 11.41
CA GLY A 60 -10.99 5.44 10.01
C GLY A 60 -11.18 6.88 9.54
N ASN A 61 -10.77 7.88 10.32
CA ASN A 61 -10.80 9.27 9.87
C ASN A 61 -9.65 9.51 8.88
N PRO A 62 -9.89 10.16 7.73
CA PRO A 62 -8.83 10.52 6.80
C PRO A 62 -7.75 11.39 7.47
N LEU A 63 -6.49 11.12 7.15
CA LEU A 63 -5.32 11.93 7.53
C LEU A 63 -4.95 12.93 6.44
#